data_AF-A0A9Q1UWE9-F1
#
_entry.id   AF-A0A9Q1UWE9-F1
#
_cell.length_a   1.000
_cell.length_b   1.000
_cell.length_c   1.000
_cell.angle_alpha   90.00
_cell.angle_beta   90.00
_cell.angle_gamma   90.00
#
_symmetry.space_group_name_H-M   'P 1'
#
loop_
_entity.id
_entity.type
_entity.pdbx_description
1 polymer ?
#
loop_
_entity_poly.entity_id
_entity_poly.type
_entity_poly.pdbx_seq_one_letter_code
_entity_poly.pdbx_strand_id
1 'polypeptide(L)'
;MFTNVNVCYKQMPYMNNYVNSEGSQIKVLNNSSFPILFKLHYSVGGEDVDFTSPNIDPNSVGSTQIPPKSSLITLTIYDNSNPSDATLLYTIPLFFARNACYSVTGTTSSSTCSEVPCSSLGSSGNTCNNCCCCCCCCCPYK
;
A
#
# COMPACT_ATOMS: atom_id res chain seq x y z
N MET A 1 11.52 -41.30 -9.57
CA MET A 1 10.38 -41.26 -8.63
C MET A 1 10.40 -39.88 -7.97
N PHE A 2 9.34 -39.09 -8.21
CA PHE A 2 8.96 -37.78 -7.61
C PHE A 2 9.94 -36.60 -7.76
N THR A 3 9.58 -35.36 -8.12
CA THR A 3 8.51 -34.74 -8.93
C THR A 3 9.00 -33.30 -9.16
N ASN A 4 8.77 -32.76 -10.36
CA ASN A 4 9.03 -31.37 -10.72
C ASN A 4 8.41 -30.39 -9.71
N VAL A 5 9.23 -29.54 -9.08
CA VAL A 5 8.73 -28.36 -8.38
C VAL A 5 8.69 -27.23 -9.42
N ASN A 6 7.48 -26.99 -9.94
CA ASN A 6 7.20 -25.91 -10.87
C ASN A 6 7.16 -24.61 -10.05
N VAL A 7 8.31 -23.96 -9.91
CA VAL A 7 8.44 -22.72 -9.17
C VAL A 7 8.07 -21.57 -10.11
N CYS A 8 6.81 -21.13 -10.04
CA CYS A 8 6.31 -19.98 -10.78
C CYS A 8 6.84 -18.66 -10.20
N TYR A 9 8.11 -18.34 -10.41
CA TYR A 9 8.57 -16.95 -10.37
C TYR A 9 8.60 -16.42 -11.81
N LYS A 10 7.51 -15.79 -12.25
CA LYS A 10 7.63 -14.89 -13.41
C LYS A 10 8.33 -13.61 -12.94
N GLN A 11 9.65 -13.56 -13.11
CA GLN A 11 10.39 -12.31 -13.10
C GLN A 11 9.81 -11.42 -14.20
N MET A 12 9.24 -10.27 -13.82
CA MET A 12 8.84 -9.25 -14.78
C MET A 12 10.08 -8.40 -15.12
N PRO A 13 10.33 -8.11 -16.41
CA PRO A 13 11.52 -7.38 -16.84
C PRO A 13 11.46 -5.91 -16.37
N TYR A 14 12.57 -5.46 -15.79
CA TYR A 14 12.83 -4.08 -15.41
C TYR A 14 12.82 -3.19 -16.67
N MET A 15 11.85 -2.29 -16.79
CA MET A 15 11.88 -1.20 -17.77
C MET A 15 12.23 0.11 -17.06
N ASN A 16 13.40 0.61 -17.43
CA ASN A 16 14.02 1.83 -16.97
C ASN A 16 13.35 3.02 -17.70
N ASN A 17 12.55 3.82 -17.00
CA ASN A 17 12.11 5.13 -17.49
C ASN A 17 12.38 6.18 -16.41
N TYR A 18 13.51 6.84 -16.55
CA TYR A 18 14.01 7.86 -15.66
C TYR A 18 13.40 9.22 -16.02
N VAL A 19 12.17 9.51 -15.59
CA VAL A 19 11.63 10.88 -15.53
C VAL A 19 10.57 10.94 -14.42
N ASN A 20 10.85 11.67 -13.32
CA ASN A 20 9.98 11.92 -12.15
C ASN A 20 9.55 10.69 -11.35
N SER A 21 10.44 10.06 -10.57
CA SER A 21 10.01 9.02 -9.63
C SER A 21 9.39 9.66 -8.39
N GLU A 22 8.10 9.97 -8.46
CA GLU A 22 7.26 10.03 -7.28
C GLU A 22 7.51 8.76 -6.44
N GLY A 23 7.57 8.88 -5.11
CA GLY A 23 7.89 7.75 -4.23
C GLY A 23 6.99 6.53 -4.50
N SER A 24 7.47 5.34 -4.11
CA SER A 24 6.64 4.13 -4.16
C SER A 24 5.44 4.28 -3.23
N GLN A 25 4.28 3.73 -3.56
CA GLN A 25 3.07 3.88 -2.74
C GLN A 25 2.62 2.56 -2.12
N ILE A 26 2.28 2.60 -0.83
CA ILE A 26 1.55 1.53 -0.17
C ILE A 26 0.10 1.93 -0.02
N LYS A 27 -0.82 1.03 -0.40
CA LYS A 27 -2.25 1.16 -0.12
C LYS A 27 -2.77 -0.04 0.65
N VAL A 28 -3.68 0.21 1.58
CA VAL A 28 -4.38 -0.83 2.32
C VAL A 28 -5.88 -0.57 2.21
N LEU A 29 -6.59 -1.47 1.55
CA LEU A 29 -8.04 -1.51 1.50
C LEU A 29 -8.56 -2.29 2.70
N ASN A 30 -9.44 -1.65 3.46
CA ASN A 30 -10.18 -2.30 4.52
C ASN A 30 -11.51 -2.82 3.99
N ASN A 31 -11.61 -4.11 3.69
CA ASN A 31 -12.86 -4.82 3.41
C ASN A 31 -13.31 -5.69 4.61
N SER A 32 -12.76 -5.42 5.80
CA SER A 32 -13.16 -6.10 7.03
C SER A 32 -14.37 -5.42 7.67
N SER A 33 -14.96 -6.06 8.69
CA SER A 33 -16.11 -5.52 9.41
C SER A 33 -15.77 -4.51 10.51
N PHE A 34 -14.51 -4.07 10.60
CA PHE A 34 -14.00 -3.27 11.72
C PHE A 34 -12.94 -2.26 11.23
N PRO A 35 -12.68 -1.16 11.95
CA PRO A 35 -11.66 -0.20 11.56
C PRO A 35 -10.25 -0.77 11.72
N ILE A 36 -9.36 -0.43 10.79
CA ILE A 36 -7.94 -0.80 10.86
C ILE A 36 -7.06 0.44 10.84
N LEU A 37 -5.83 0.30 11.28
CA LEU A 37 -4.75 1.23 10.95
C LEU A 37 -3.54 0.44 10.48
N PHE A 38 -2.63 1.09 9.77
CA PHE A 38 -1.32 0.51 9.49
C PHE A 38 -0.18 1.42 9.95
N LYS A 39 0.91 0.79 10.34
CA LYS A 39 2.20 1.41 10.59
C LYS A 39 3.18 0.97 9.52
N LEU A 40 4.01 1.89 9.06
CA LEU A 40 5.07 1.62 8.12
C LEU A 40 6.40 2.03 8.74
N HIS A 41 7.29 1.08 8.90
CA HIS A 41 8.67 1.30 9.30
C HIS A 41 9.59 1.14 8.09
N TYR A 42 10.59 1.99 7.93
CA TYR A 42 11.61 1.86 6.88
C TYR A 42 12.88 2.63 7.21
N SER A 43 14.00 2.23 6.61
CA SER A 43 15.28 2.94 6.72
C SER A 43 15.64 3.64 5.41
N VAL A 44 15.95 4.94 5.47
CA VAL A 44 16.37 5.76 4.32
C VAL A 44 17.56 6.62 4.71
N GLY A 45 18.64 6.56 3.91
CA GLY A 45 19.87 7.30 4.23
C GLY A 45 20.55 6.87 5.54
N GLY A 46 20.22 5.69 6.07
CA GLY A 46 20.71 5.20 7.36
C GLY A 46 19.87 5.64 8.57
N GLU A 47 18.78 6.38 8.35
CA GLU A 47 17.83 6.78 9.39
C GLU A 47 16.57 5.93 9.32
N ASP A 48 16.09 5.48 10.48
CA ASP A 48 14.84 4.75 10.62
C ASP A 48 13.67 5.72 10.76
N VAL A 49 12.60 5.45 10.02
CA VAL A 49 11.40 6.28 9.97
C VAL A 49 10.18 5.43 10.22
N ASP A 50 9.33 5.91 11.14
CA ASP A 50 8.03 5.33 11.44
C ASP A 50 6.91 6.25 10.96
N PHE A 51 5.95 5.67 10.26
CA PHE A 51 4.70 6.30 9.87
C PHE A 51 3.53 5.53 10.47
N THR A 52 2.50 6.23 10.93
CA THR A 52 1.22 5.65 11.35
C THR A 52 0.11 6.28 10.53
N SER A 53 -0.73 5.47 9.90
CA SER A 53 -1.89 5.95 9.16
C SER A 53 -2.96 6.49 10.11
N PRO A 54 -3.85 7.37 9.63
CA PRO A 54 -5.15 7.56 10.25
C PRO A 54 -5.94 6.24 10.32
N ASN A 55 -7.04 6.26 11.07
CA ASN A 55 -7.98 5.15 11.08
C ASN A 55 -8.58 4.95 9.68
N ILE A 56 -8.69 3.70 9.24
CA ILE A 56 -9.25 3.30 7.95
C ILE A 56 -10.55 2.55 8.24
N ASP A 57 -11.66 3.22 8.02
CA ASP A 57 -12.98 2.63 8.23
C ASP A 57 -13.29 1.51 7.23
N PRO A 58 -14.25 0.61 7.52
CA PRO A 58 -14.69 -0.41 6.58
C PRO A 58 -15.03 0.17 5.20
N ASN A 59 -14.65 -0.55 4.15
CA ASN A 59 -14.74 -0.21 2.73
C ASN A 59 -13.94 1.03 2.30
N SER A 60 -12.95 1.45 3.10
CA SER A 60 -12.08 2.59 2.79
C SER A 60 -10.64 2.17 2.53
N VAL A 61 -9.88 3.06 1.87
CA VAL A 61 -8.47 2.84 1.53
C VAL A 61 -7.60 3.85 2.26
N GLY A 62 -6.60 3.37 3.01
CA GLY A 62 -5.49 4.18 3.48
C GLY A 62 -4.30 4.08 2.55
N SER A 63 -3.48 5.13 2.45
CA SER A 63 -2.25 5.09 1.66
C SER A 63 -1.14 5.95 2.23
N THR A 64 0.10 5.60 1.90
CA THR A 64 1.28 6.41 2.20
C THR A 64 2.34 6.24 1.12
N GLN A 65 3.23 7.22 1.01
CA GLN A 65 4.38 7.15 0.11
C GLN A 65 5.60 6.64 0.88
N ILE A 66 6.41 5.87 0.17
CA ILE A 66 7.72 5.37 0.59
C ILE A 66 8.76 6.10 -0.27
N PRO A 67 9.73 6.79 0.36
CA PRO A 67 10.83 7.40 -0.35
C PRO A 67 11.61 6.39 -1.21
N PRO A 68 12.14 6.80 -2.37
CA PRO A 68 13.01 5.94 -3.15
C PRO A 68 14.25 5.53 -2.33
N LYS A 69 14.81 4.35 -2.61
CA LYS A 69 15.96 3.75 -1.90
C LYS A 69 15.72 3.40 -0.42
N SER A 70 14.47 3.40 0.03
CA SER A 70 14.14 2.87 1.36
C SER A 70 14.43 1.37 1.44
N SER A 71 14.91 0.93 2.59
CA SER A 71 15.25 -0.46 2.93
C SER A 71 14.62 -0.86 4.27
N LEU A 72 14.72 -2.15 4.66
CA LEU A 72 14.16 -2.67 5.92
C LEU A 72 12.66 -2.32 6.10
N ILE A 73 11.92 -2.30 5.00
CA ILE A 73 10.53 -1.81 4.99
C ILE A 73 9.63 -2.87 5.62
N THR A 74 8.87 -2.46 6.64
CA THR A 74 7.92 -3.32 7.34
C THR A 74 6.56 -2.64 7.44
N LEU A 75 5.54 -3.22 6.82
CA LEU A 75 4.15 -2.82 6.97
C LEU A 75 3.51 -3.64 8.09
N THR A 76 2.92 -2.98 9.08
CA THR A 76 2.21 -3.63 10.17
C THR A 76 0.77 -3.15 10.21
N ILE A 77 -0.20 -4.07 10.25
CA ILE A 77 -1.63 -3.75 10.21
C ILE A 77 -2.25 -4.17 11.54
N TYR A 78 -3.10 -3.29 12.10
CA TYR A 78 -3.76 -3.48 13.38
C TYR A 78 -5.28 -3.36 13.22
N ASP A 79 -6.02 -4.13 14.01
CA ASP A 79 -7.41 -3.83 14.36
C ASP A 79 -7.41 -2.64 15.32
N ASN A 80 -8.11 -1.57 14.96
CA ASN A 80 -8.17 -0.34 15.73
C ASN A 80 -9.59 -0.05 16.27
N SER A 81 -10.39 -1.10 16.50
CA SER A 81 -11.71 -1.00 17.13
C SER A 81 -11.63 -0.42 18.54
N ASN A 82 -10.53 -0.68 19.26
CA ASN A 82 -10.19 -0.02 20.51
C ASN A 82 -8.86 0.74 20.35
N PRO A 83 -8.90 2.07 20.17
CA PRO A 83 -7.68 2.87 19.95
C PRO A 83 -6.66 2.83 21.11
N SER A 84 -7.10 2.49 22.33
CA SER A 84 -6.21 2.35 23.48
C SER A 84 -5.49 0.99 23.51
N ASP A 85 -5.95 0.02 22.73
CA ASP A 85 -5.47 -1.36 22.71
C ASP A 85 -5.61 -1.96 21.31
N ALA A 86 -4.88 -1.36 20.35
CA ALA A 86 -4.91 -1.81 18.96
C ALA A 86 -4.29 -3.21 18.84
N THR A 87 -5.03 -4.17 18.28
CA THR A 87 -4.60 -5.56 18.17
C THR A 87 -3.81 -5.77 16.88
N LEU A 88 -2.60 -6.34 16.98
CA LEU A 88 -1.78 -6.68 15.82
C LEU A 88 -2.47 -7.76 14.97
N LEU A 89 -2.63 -7.52 13.68
CA LEU A 89 -3.16 -8.51 12.73
C LEU A 89 -2.07 -9.09 11.83
N TYR A 90 -1.26 -8.23 11.20
CA TYR A 90 -0.27 -8.66 10.21
C TYR A 90 1.01 -7.85 10.29
N THR A 91 2.12 -8.52 10.02
CA THR A 91 3.43 -7.90 9.77
C THR A 91 3.95 -8.42 8.43
N ILE A 92 4.22 -7.50 7.50
CA ILE A 92 4.54 -7.80 6.11
C ILE A 92 5.88 -7.12 5.77
N PRO A 93 6.96 -7.89 5.59
CA PRO A 93 8.23 -7.35 5.16
C PRO A 93 8.23 -7.08 3.65
N LEU A 94 8.79 -5.95 3.26
CA LEU A 94 9.02 -5.55 1.87
C LEU A 94 10.52 -5.41 1.64
N PHE A 95 11.06 -6.18 0.68
CA PHE A 95 12.49 -6.22 0.42
C PHE A 95 13.05 -4.93 -0.20
N PHE A 96 12.21 -4.17 -0.89
CA PHE A 96 12.58 -2.92 -1.55
C PHE A 96 11.36 -2.02 -1.72
N ALA A 97 11.59 -0.71 -1.85
CA ALA A 97 10.53 0.25 -2.13
C ALA A 97 9.85 -0.06 -3.47
N ARG A 98 8.55 -0.38 -3.43
CA ARG A 98 7.72 -0.65 -4.61
C ARG A 98 6.27 -0.26 -4.34
N ASN A 99 5.50 -0.08 -5.41
CA ASN A 99 4.06 0.00 -5.26
C ASN A 99 3.52 -1.35 -4.77
N ALA A 100 2.83 -1.36 -3.63
CA ALA A 100 2.18 -2.56 -3.11
C ALA A 100 0.82 -2.21 -2.52
N CYS A 101 -0.15 -3.08 -2.76
CA CYS A 101 -1.52 -2.87 -2.34
C CYS A 101 -2.03 -4.12 -1.63
N TYR A 102 -2.67 -3.92 -0.49
CA TYR A 102 -3.18 -4.99 0.36
C TYR A 102 -4.68 -4.84 0.56
N SER A 103 -5.39 -5.97 0.61
CA SER A 103 -6.79 -6.04 1.01
C SER A 103 -6.90 -6.83 2.30
N VAL A 104 -7.46 -6.20 3.32
CA VAL A 104 -7.78 -6.84 4.61
C VAL A 104 -9.27 -7.15 4.62
N THR A 105 -9.64 -8.39 4.93
CA THR A 105 -11.04 -8.86 4.97
C THR A 105 -11.29 -9.67 6.24
N GLY A 106 -12.57 -9.95 6.54
CA GLY A 106 -12.97 -10.81 7.65
C GLY A 106 -13.34 -10.03 8.92
N THR A 107 -13.19 -10.69 10.07
CA THR A 107 -13.57 -10.16 11.40
C THR A 107 -12.36 -10.07 12.32
N THR A 108 -12.49 -9.38 13.46
CA THR A 108 -11.41 -9.24 14.46
C THR A 108 -10.80 -10.58 14.87
N SER A 109 -11.62 -11.62 14.99
CA SER A 109 -11.17 -12.97 15.40
C SER A 109 -10.65 -13.83 14.24
N SER A 110 -10.94 -13.47 12.99
CA SER A 110 -10.61 -14.25 11.80
C SER A 110 -10.52 -13.33 10.59
N SER A 111 -9.42 -12.59 10.50
CA SER A 111 -9.13 -11.73 9.34
C SER A 111 -8.25 -12.48 8.34
N THR A 112 -8.18 -11.96 7.11
CA THR A 112 -7.16 -12.33 6.12
C THR A 112 -6.59 -11.08 5.47
N CYS A 113 -5.29 -11.08 5.15
CA CYS A 113 -4.64 -10.00 4.41
C CYS A 113 -3.92 -10.57 3.19
N SER A 114 -4.24 -10.04 2.01
CA SER A 114 -3.68 -10.48 0.73
C SER A 114 -3.10 -9.30 -0.05
N GLU A 115 -1.95 -9.49 -0.67
CA GLU A 115 -1.45 -8.57 -1.69
C GLU A 115 -2.31 -8.69 -2.95
N VAL A 116 -2.77 -7.57 -3.48
CA VAL A 116 -3.66 -7.48 -4.64
C VAL A 116 -3.13 -6.45 -5.64
N PRO A 117 -3.51 -6.51 -6.92
CA PRO A 117 -3.12 -5.50 -7.90
C PRO A 117 -3.59 -4.11 -7.46
N CYS A 118 -2.71 -3.11 -7.47
CA CYS A 118 -3.09 -1.74 -7.09
C CYS A 118 -4.19 -1.12 -7.96
N SER A 119 -4.34 -1.60 -9.21
CA SER A 119 -5.45 -1.23 -10.08
C SER A 119 -6.83 -1.68 -9.56
N SER A 120 -6.87 -2.70 -8.69
CA SER A 120 -8.11 -3.23 -8.12
C SER A 120 -8.65 -2.39 -6.95
N LEU A 121 -7.82 -1.54 -6.33
CA LEU A 121 -8.21 -0.67 -5.22
C LEU A 121 -8.86 0.64 -5.68
N GLY A 122 -9.15 0.76 -6.98
CA GLY A 122 -9.40 2.02 -7.63
C GLY A 122 -8.12 2.86 -7.71
N SER A 123 -7.95 3.56 -8.82
CA SER A 123 -7.09 4.74 -8.77
C SER A 123 -7.64 5.61 -7.64
N SER A 124 -6.80 6.05 -6.70
CA SER A 124 -7.13 7.30 -6.01
C SER A 124 -7.16 8.31 -7.14
N GLY A 125 -8.35 8.57 -7.66
CA GLY A 125 -8.56 9.54 -8.68
C GLY A 125 -8.16 10.87 -8.09
N ASN A 126 -6.92 11.28 -8.32
CA ASN A 126 -6.79 12.48 -9.11
C ASN A 126 -7.50 12.19 -10.43
N THR A 127 -8.82 12.37 -10.42
CA THR A 127 -9.54 12.75 -11.61
C THR A 127 -8.98 14.11 -12.01
N CYS A 128 -7.80 14.13 -12.62
CA CYS A 128 -7.70 14.89 -13.86
C CYS A 128 -8.63 14.16 -14.82
N ASN A 129 -9.91 14.48 -14.69
CA ASN A 129 -10.92 14.15 -15.66
C ASN A 129 -10.41 14.80 -16.95
N ASN A 130 -9.91 13.97 -17.87
CA ASN A 130 -9.79 14.29 -19.27
C ASN A 130 -9.00 15.58 -19.62
N CYS A 131 -7.68 15.56 -19.45
CA CYS A 131 -6.80 16.41 -20.25
C CYS A 131 -5.67 15.57 -20.86
N CYS A 132 -6.06 14.69 -21.78
CA CYS A 132 -5.22 14.52 -22.96
C CYS A 132 -5.21 15.85 -23.71
N CYS A 133 -4.00 16.29 -24.08
CA CYS A 133 -3.69 17.40 -24.99
C CYS A 133 -3.54 18.80 -24.35
N CYS A 134 -2.28 19.24 -24.38
CA CYS A 134 -1.79 20.58 -24.72
C CYS A 134 -2.47 21.82 -24.12
N CYS A 135 -1.67 22.58 -23.35
CA CYS A 135 -1.73 24.04 -23.18
C CYS A 135 -3.06 24.67 -22.73
N CYS A 136 -3.02 25.36 -21.59
CA CYS A 136 -4.00 26.32 -21.08
C CYS A 136 -5.35 25.73 -20.61
N CYS A 137 -5.63 25.86 -19.30
CA CYS A 137 -6.79 26.61 -18.77
C CYS A 137 -7.19 26.17 -17.35
N CYS A 138 -7.17 27.16 -16.45
CA CYS A 138 -8.12 27.46 -15.37
C CYS A 138 -8.83 26.29 -14.64
N CYS A 139 -8.46 26.07 -13.38
CA CYS A 139 -9.33 25.45 -12.38
C CYS A 139 -10.26 26.53 -11.76
N PRO A 140 -11.59 26.36 -11.75
CA PRO A 140 -12.45 27.19 -10.92
C PRO A 140 -12.50 26.61 -9.50
N TYR A 141 -12.15 27.44 -8.50
CA TYR A 141 -12.49 27.19 -7.10
C TYR A 141 -14.02 27.27 -6.93
N LYS A 142 -14.60 26.29 -6.23
CA LYS A 142 -15.87 26.45 -5.53
C LYS A 142 -15.59 26.37 -4.03
#